data_AF-A0A969I4Y8-F1
#
_entry.id   AF-A0A969I4Y8-F1
#
_cell.length_a   1.000
_cell.length_b   1.000
_cell.length_c   1.000
_cell.angle_alpha   90.00
_cell.angle_beta   90.00
_cell.angle_gamma   90.00
#
_symmetry.space_group_name_H-M   'P 1'
#
loop_
_entity.id
_entity.type
_entity.pdbx_description
1 polymer ?
#
loop_
_entity_poly.entity_id
_entity_poly.type
_entity_poly.pdbx_seq_one_letter_code
_entity_poly.pdbx_strand_id
1 'polypeptide(L)'
;MARHARNSHRRRAGTRPYATYSGGEAFRINFAIRLALARLLAQRAGASLQMLIIDEGFGTQDAAGCDRLIAAINAIADEFACILTVTHMPQFKEAFQTRIDVQKTPQGSQLTIVS
;
A
#
# COMPACT_ATOMS: atom_id res chain seq x y z
N MET A 1 33.89 15.19 38.04
CA MET A 1 33.65 15.85 36.73
C MET A 1 34.41 15.05 35.69
N ALA A 2 33.92 14.54 34.56
CA ALA A 2 32.73 14.81 33.76
C ALA A 2 32.19 13.50 33.14
N ARG A 3 30.86 13.36 33.06
CA ARG A 3 30.17 12.27 32.34
C ARG A 3 30.10 12.63 30.86
N HIS A 4 30.77 11.87 30.00
CA HIS A 4 30.52 11.90 28.55
C HIS A 4 29.21 11.15 28.26
N ALA A 5 28.11 11.90 28.20
CA ALA A 5 26.81 11.39 27.79
C ALA A 5 26.74 11.32 26.27
N ARG A 6 26.58 10.09 25.77
CA ARG A 6 26.19 9.70 24.42
C ARG A 6 25.11 10.63 23.86
N ASN A 7 25.43 11.40 22.82
CA ASN A 7 24.44 12.21 22.13
C ASN A 7 23.70 11.35 21.10
N SER A 8 22.55 10.86 21.56
CA SER A 8 21.53 10.12 20.82
C SER A 8 21.13 10.78 19.51
N HIS A 9 21.00 9.97 18.45
CA HIS A 9 20.23 10.27 17.24
C HIS A 9 18.78 10.66 17.57
N ARG A 10 18.53 11.92 17.90
CA ARG A 10 17.18 12.52 17.87
C ARG A 10 16.98 13.13 16.48
N ARG A 11 16.39 12.37 15.56
CA ARG A 11 15.76 12.97 14.36
C ARG A 11 14.67 13.93 14.85
N ARG A 12 14.89 15.24 14.73
CA ARG A 12 13.84 16.24 14.92
C ARG A 12 12.76 16.00 13.85
N ALA A 13 11.55 15.68 14.26
CA ALA A 13 10.37 15.70 13.40
C ALA A 13 9.99 17.16 13.12
N GLY A 14 10.63 17.77 12.11
CA GLY A 14 10.17 19.04 11.53
C GLY A 14 9.21 18.79 10.38
N THR A 15 8.37 19.78 10.05
CA THR A 15 7.54 19.73 8.84
C THR A 15 8.42 19.66 7.60
N ARG A 16 8.19 18.66 6.75
CA ARG A 16 8.93 18.45 5.51
C ARG A 16 7.99 18.65 4.30
N PRO A 17 8.40 19.37 3.24
CA PRO A 17 7.56 19.56 2.06
C PRO A 17 7.25 18.22 1.38
N TYR A 18 6.00 18.03 0.93
CA TYR A 18 5.57 16.77 0.31
C TYR A 18 6.43 16.36 -0.90
N ALA A 19 6.84 17.34 -1.72
CA ALA A 19 7.67 17.13 -2.91
C ALA A 19 9.05 16.51 -2.62
N THR A 20 9.46 16.43 -1.35
CA THR A 20 10.77 15.87 -0.97
C THR A 20 10.69 14.39 -0.57
N TYR A 21 9.50 13.81 -0.39
CA TYR A 21 9.36 12.37 -0.15
C TYR A 21 9.75 11.57 -1.40
N SER A 22 10.33 10.39 -1.20
CA SER A 22 10.57 9.47 -2.31
C SER A 22 9.25 9.04 -2.98
N GLY A 23 9.30 8.54 -4.21
CA GLY A 23 8.11 8.06 -4.90
C GLY A 23 7.31 7.04 -4.07
N GLY A 24 8.02 6.10 -3.41
CA GLY A 24 7.39 5.10 -2.56
C GLY A 24 6.82 5.65 -1.25
N GLU A 25 7.47 6.65 -0.65
CA GLU A 25 6.94 7.37 0.53
C GLU A 25 5.69 8.18 0.19
N ALA A 26 5.75 8.95 -0.90
CA ALA A 26 4.64 9.73 -1.43
C ALA A 26 3.42 8.85 -1.72
N PHE A 27 3.64 7.67 -2.32
CA PHE A 27 2.58 6.69 -2.56
C PHE A 27 1.88 6.27 -1.26
N ARG A 28 2.63 5.88 -0.22
CA ARG A 28 2.04 5.46 1.07
C ARG A 28 1.28 6.59 1.76
N ILE A 29 1.78 7.83 1.66
CA ILE A 29 1.07 9.01 2.15
C ILE A 29 -0.27 9.18 1.41
N ASN A 30 -0.24 9.13 0.07
CA ASN A 30 -1.45 9.24 -0.74
C ASN A 30 -2.45 8.11 -0.45
N PHE A 31 -1.96 6.89 -0.27
CA PHE A 31 -2.77 5.73 0.09
C PHE A 31 -3.50 5.96 1.42
N ALA A 32 -2.78 6.38 2.47
CA ALA A 32 -3.35 6.67 3.77
C ALA A 32 -4.41 7.78 3.71
N ILE A 33 -4.15 8.86 2.96
CA ILE A 33 -5.10 9.97 2.78
C ILE A 33 -6.37 9.50 2.05
N ARG A 34 -6.22 8.76 0.95
CA ARG A 34 -7.37 8.24 0.19
C ARG A 34 -8.24 7.32 1.03
N LEU A 35 -7.63 6.43 1.80
CA LEU A 35 -8.34 5.55 2.72
C LEU A 35 -9.10 6.33 3.79
N ALA A 36 -8.46 7.32 4.40
CA ALA A 36 -9.11 8.17 5.40
C ALA A 36 -10.31 8.93 4.82
N LEU A 37 -10.19 9.45 3.60
CA LEU A 37 -11.30 10.11 2.89
C LEU A 37 -12.43 9.13 2.55
N ALA A 38 -12.10 7.92 2.08
CA ALA A 38 -13.09 6.89 1.78
C ALA A 38 -13.89 6.51 3.04
N ARG A 39 -13.20 6.28 4.18
CA ARG A 39 -13.84 6.03 5.47
C ARG A 39 -14.77 7.16 5.89
N LEU A 40 -14.31 8.41 5.79
CA LEU A 40 -15.10 9.59 6.14
C LEU A 40 -16.38 9.69 5.29
N LEU A 41 -16.28 9.45 3.99
CA LEU A 41 -17.42 9.50 3.07
C LEU A 41 -18.40 8.36 3.32
N ALA A 42 -17.91 7.12 3.51
CA ALA A 42 -18.74 5.97 3.84
C ALA A 42 -19.52 6.21 5.15
N GLN A 43 -18.82 6.68 6.19
CA GLN A 43 -19.44 7.01 7.48
C GLN A 43 -20.53 8.08 7.34
N ARG A 44 -20.27 9.15 6.57
CA ARG A 44 -21.27 10.22 6.33
C ARG A 44 -22.50 9.73 5.55
N ALA A 45 -22.32 8.74 4.68
CA ALA A 45 -23.40 8.13 3.92
C ALA A 45 -24.16 7.04 4.69
N GLY A 46 -23.73 6.68 5.90
CA GLY A 46 -24.27 5.52 6.63
C GLY A 46 -23.98 4.19 5.92
N ALA A 47 -22.93 4.15 5.09
CA ALA A 47 -22.55 2.99 4.29
C ALA A 47 -21.28 2.34 4.85
N SER A 48 -21.09 1.06 4.54
CA SER A 48 -19.83 0.35 4.78
C SER A 48 -18.92 0.41 3.56
N LEU A 49 -17.62 0.25 3.79
CA LEU A 49 -16.64 0.10 2.73
C LEU A 49 -16.78 -1.29 2.12
N GLN A 50 -17.17 -1.35 0.85
CA GLN A 50 -17.37 -2.62 0.15
C GLN A 50 -16.11 -3.06 -0.58
N MET A 51 -15.53 -2.18 -1.39
CA MET A 51 -14.43 -2.54 -2.28
C MET A 51 -13.33 -1.48 -2.29
N LEU A 52 -12.08 -1.94 -2.21
CA LEU A 52 -10.89 -1.14 -2.49
C LEU A 52 -10.20 -1.73 -3.72
N ILE A 53 -9.93 -0.89 -4.73
CA ILE A 53 -9.15 -1.27 -5.91
C ILE A 53 -7.83 -0.49 -5.88
N ILE A 54 -6.72 -1.20 -5.99
CA ILE A 54 -5.38 -0.62 -6.05
C ILE A 54 -4.73 -1.03 -7.37
N ASP A 55 -4.55 -0.07 -8.28
CA ASP A 55 -3.96 -0.31 -9.60
C ASP A 55 -2.54 0.22 -9.68
N GLU A 56 -1.59 -0.69 -9.93
CA GLU A 56 -0.17 -0.43 -10.21
C GLU A 56 0.51 0.58 -9.26
N GLY A 57 0.10 0.58 -7.99
CA GLY A 57 0.62 1.50 -6.97
C GLY A 57 2.02 1.16 -6.44
N PHE A 58 2.57 0.01 -6.86
CA PHE A 58 3.66 -0.65 -6.15
C PHE A 58 5.01 -0.50 -6.84
N GLY A 59 5.04 -0.16 -8.14
CA GLY A 59 6.26 -0.21 -8.97
C GLY A 59 7.40 0.72 -8.56
N THR A 60 7.17 1.65 -7.63
CA THR A 60 8.20 2.55 -7.07
C THR A 60 8.73 2.11 -5.70
N GLN A 61 8.24 0.99 -5.16
CA GLN A 61 8.66 0.46 -3.86
C GLN A 61 9.90 -0.43 -4.00
N ASP A 62 10.83 -0.29 -3.07
CA ASP A 62 11.81 -1.32 -2.76
C ASP A 62 11.13 -2.50 -2.03
N ALA A 63 11.87 -3.59 -1.79
CA ALA A 63 11.35 -4.77 -1.08
C ALA A 63 10.75 -4.39 0.29
N ALA A 64 11.48 -3.60 1.09
CA ALA A 64 11.01 -3.14 2.39
C ALA A 64 9.76 -2.23 2.31
N GLY A 65 9.65 -1.40 1.27
CA GLY A 65 8.48 -0.59 0.99
C GLY A 65 7.27 -1.43 0.61
N CYS A 66 7.50 -2.53 -0.13
CA CYS A 66 6.49 -3.51 -0.50
C CYS A 66 5.93 -4.23 0.72
N ASP A 67 6.80 -4.76 1.60
CA ASP A 67 6.42 -5.43 2.83
C ASP A 67 5.56 -4.53 3.73
N ARG A 68 5.96 -3.26 3.88
CA ARG A 68 5.19 -2.27 4.66
C ARG A 68 3.81 -2.01 4.08
N LEU A 69 3.69 -2.04 2.76
CA LEU A 69 2.44 -1.78 2.07
C LEU A 69 1.51 -2.99 2.13
N ILE A 70 2.04 -4.20 1.97
CA ILE A 70 1.32 -5.47 2.23
C ILE A 70 0.80 -5.47 3.68
N ALA A 71 1.66 -5.14 4.65
CA ALA A 71 1.25 -5.05 6.05
C ALA A 71 0.14 -4.02 6.27
N ALA A 72 0.20 -2.86 5.61
CA ALA A 72 -0.83 -1.84 5.69
C ALA A 72 -2.16 -2.29 5.07
N ILE A 73 -2.14 -3.03 3.96
CA ILE A 73 -3.34 -3.59 3.33
C ILE A 73 -3.96 -4.67 4.23
N ASN A 74 -3.14 -5.56 4.79
CA ASN A 74 -3.63 -6.59 5.72
C ASN A 74 -4.24 -5.98 6.98
N ALA A 75 -3.69 -4.88 7.49
CA ALA A 75 -4.21 -4.19 8.67
C ALA A 75 -5.61 -3.57 8.47
N ILE A 76 -6.06 -3.39 7.22
CA ILE A 76 -7.35 -2.80 6.88
C ILE A 76 -8.27 -3.79 6.17
N ALA A 77 -7.82 -5.02 5.92
CA ALA A 77 -8.53 -6.00 5.09
C ALA A 77 -9.94 -6.29 5.62
N ASP A 78 -10.09 -6.42 6.94
CA ASP A 78 -11.37 -6.73 7.60
C ASP A 78 -12.40 -5.59 7.50
N GLU A 79 -11.99 -4.40 7.08
CA GLU A 79 -12.89 -3.26 6.89
C GLU A 79 -13.56 -3.25 5.50
N PHE A 80 -13.08 -4.07 4.58
CA PHE A 80 -13.58 -4.16 3.21
C PHE A 80 -14.13 -5.55 2.93
N ALA A 81 -15.22 -5.64 2.16
CA ALA A 81 -15.69 -6.93 1.64
C ALA A 81 -14.70 -7.51 0.60
N CYS A 82 -13.97 -6.65 -0.11
CA CYS A 82 -12.95 -7.06 -1.07
C CYS A 82 -11.88 -5.99 -1.24
N ILE A 83 -10.60 -6.40 -1.20
CA ILE A 83 -9.48 -5.59 -1.67
C ILE A 83 -8.92 -6.25 -2.93
N LEU A 84 -9.09 -5.59 -4.07
CA LEU A 84 -8.54 -6.02 -5.35
C LEU A 84 -7.27 -5.25 -5.65
N THR A 85 -6.16 -5.96 -5.83
CA THR A 85 -4.89 -5.35 -6.19
C THR A 85 -4.42 -5.82 -7.56
N VAL A 86 -4.03 -4.88 -8.41
CA VAL A 86 -3.47 -5.11 -9.75
C VAL A 86 -1.99 -4.73 -9.72
N THR A 87 -1.12 -5.69 -10.07
CA THR A 87 0.31 -5.46 -10.09
C THR A 87 1.06 -6.45 -10.98
N HIS A 88 2.14 -5.98 -11.60
CA HIS A 88 3.14 -6.83 -12.25
C HIS A 88 4.27 -7.28 -11.31
N MET A 89 4.34 -6.79 -10.06
CA MET A 89 5.45 -7.08 -9.14
C MET A 89 5.39 -8.49 -8.54
N PRO A 90 6.42 -9.35 -8.74
CA PRO A 90 6.42 -10.73 -8.24
C PRO A 90 6.24 -10.83 -6.71
N GLN A 91 7.03 -10.07 -5.96
CA GLN A 91 7.00 -10.06 -4.48
C GLN A 91 5.60 -9.74 -3.91
N PHE A 92 4.82 -8.94 -4.61
CA PHE A 92 3.48 -8.57 -4.16
C PHE A 92 2.48 -9.67 -4.47
N LYS A 93 2.64 -10.42 -5.57
CA LYS A 93 1.79 -11.57 -5.92
C LYS A 93 1.88 -12.69 -4.89
N GLU A 94 3.06 -12.91 -4.32
CA GLU A 94 3.31 -13.96 -3.32
C GLU A 94 2.62 -13.68 -1.98
N ALA A 95 2.23 -12.43 -1.72
CA ALA A 95 1.55 -12.03 -0.50
C ALA A 95 0.05 -12.40 -0.45
N PHE A 96 -0.55 -12.77 -1.60
CA PHE A 96 -1.98 -13.09 -1.71
C PHE A 96 -2.16 -14.56 -2.06
N GLN A 97 -3.04 -15.25 -1.32
CA GLN A 97 -3.36 -16.66 -1.55
C GLN A 97 -4.10 -16.86 -2.87
N THR A 98 -5.15 -16.07 -3.10
CA THR A 98 -5.93 -16.11 -4.34
C THR A 98 -5.49 -14.98 -5.26
N ARG A 99 -5.12 -15.32 -6.51
CA ARG A 99 -4.78 -14.36 -7.55
C ARG A 99 -5.35 -14.76 -8.91
N ILE A 100 -5.53 -13.77 -9.76
CA ILE A 100 -5.86 -13.94 -11.17
C ILE A 100 -4.61 -13.60 -11.96
N ASP A 101 -3.95 -14.62 -12.49
CA ASP A 101 -2.80 -14.43 -13.35
C ASP A 101 -3.28 -14.10 -14.78
N VAL A 102 -2.83 -12.96 -15.30
CA VAL A 102 -3.14 -12.48 -16.64
C VAL A 102 -1.92 -12.68 -17.53
N GLN A 103 -2.06 -13.44 -18.61
CA GLN A 103 -1.00 -13.69 -19.58
C GLN A 103 -1.41 -13.22 -20.98
N LYS A 104 -0.53 -12.48 -21.66
CA LYS A 104 -0.74 -12.04 -23.04
C LYS A 104 -0.36 -13.17 -24.00
N THR A 105 -1.26 -13.51 -24.91
CA THR A 105 -1.02 -14.50 -25.99
C THR A 105 -1.34 -13.89 -27.36
N PRO A 106 -0.96 -14.55 -28.47
CA PRO A 106 -1.31 -14.08 -29.82
C PRO A 106 -2.83 -13.98 -30.07
N GLN A 107 -3.65 -14.68 -29.30
CA GLN A 107 -5.11 -14.68 -29.41
C GLN A 107 -5.80 -13.69 -28.46
N GLY A 108 -5.02 -12.94 -27.66
CA GLY A 108 -5.53 -12.00 -26.65
C GLY A 108 -5.00 -12.30 -25.25
N SER A 109 -5.60 -11.70 -24.22
CA SER A 109 -5.24 -11.99 -22.83
C SER A 109 -5.96 -13.26 -22.35
N GLN A 110 -5.22 -14.17 -21.72
CA GLN A 110 -5.75 -15.35 -21.04
C GLN A 110 -5.65 -15.18 -19.53
N LEU A 111 -6.64 -15.72 -18.80
CA LEU A 111 -6.76 -15.61 -17.36
C LEU A 111 -6.65 -17.00 -16.72
N THR A 112 -5.86 -17.11 -15.66
CA THR A 112 -5.77 -18.31 -14.83
C THR A 112 -6.01 -17.93 -13.38
N ILE A 113 -6.92 -18.65 -12.71
CA ILE A 113 -7.13 -18.50 -11.27
C ILE A 113 -6.10 -19.38 -10.56
N VAL A 114 -5.33 -18.77 -9.66
CA VAL A 114 -4.42 -19.46 -8.75
C VAL A 114 -4.96 -19.25 -7.35
N SER A 115 -5.21 -20.35 -6.63
CA SER A 115 -5.80 -20.39 -5.29
C SER A 115 -5.03 -21.33 -4.39
#